data_AF-A0A7J0ANU0-F1
#
_entry.id   AF-A0A7J0ANU0-F1
#
_cell.length_a   1.000
_cell.length_b   1.000
_cell.length_c   1.000
_cell.angle_alpha   90.00
_cell.angle_beta   90.00
_cell.angle_gamma   90.00
#
_symmetry.space_group_name_H-M   'P 1'
#
loop_
_entity.id
_entity.type
_entity.pdbx_description
1 polymer ?
#
loop_
_entity_poly.entity_id
_entity_poly.type
_entity_poly.pdbx_seq_one_letter_code
_entity_poly.pdbx_strand_id
1 'polypeptide(L)'
;MSTRNIDKVDLLLSKLDKTQIADFIRKECCNSKQLQDRFLALGAGTLFKPDSAKYASRVEDLIEDYSDRHGYIDYRATFDFNCAVSRILDEAEDAMRKGQWEVAIAVLTGVASISEDILNSGDDSAGELGAIVSACFEKWHELCADETLPEDIKAEIFELALSRFIEKDLKGWDWWWDWMEMAISLADTPEKQDMVVKALDAIKTNGDNWSAKHNAETAQKYKLEIMSKSGSPEDQIKFMYDNVSNPDFRNRLIQMAWDKADYDEVLRLAGDGVNHDAEYAGLVSDWHKWKYKAYHEIGDKVNELQLARHFFFKGGTWGEKGN
;
A
#
# COMPACT_ATOMS: atom_id res chain seq x y z
N MET A 1 -4.65 -25.04 27.52
CA MET A 1 -5.54 -26.22 27.37
C MET A 1 -5.65 -26.70 25.92
N SER A 2 -5.40 -25.87 24.90
CA SER A 2 -5.53 -26.22 23.48
C SER A 2 -4.58 -27.34 22.99
N THR A 3 -3.34 -27.37 23.47
CA THR A 3 -2.30 -28.35 23.05
C THR A 3 -2.67 -29.81 23.29
N ARG A 4 -3.32 -30.14 24.42
CA ARG A 4 -3.74 -31.53 24.73
C ARG A 4 -4.81 -32.09 23.78
N ASN A 5 -5.55 -31.23 23.09
CA ASN A 5 -6.58 -31.68 22.14
C ASN A 5 -5.98 -31.92 20.75
N ILE A 6 -4.99 -31.11 20.34
CA ILE A 6 -4.24 -31.32 19.10
C ILE A 6 -3.53 -32.68 19.13
N ASP A 7 -2.85 -33.03 20.24
CA ASP A 7 -2.17 -34.32 20.38
C ASP A 7 -3.12 -35.54 20.22
N LYS A 8 -4.38 -35.38 20.65
CA LYS A 8 -5.41 -36.44 20.51
C LYS A 8 -5.97 -36.51 19.10
N VAL A 9 -6.12 -35.36 18.42
CA VAL A 9 -6.54 -35.31 17.02
C VAL A 9 -5.48 -35.96 16.13
N ASP A 10 -4.21 -35.65 16.34
CA ASP A 10 -3.11 -36.24 15.58
C ASP A 10 -3.02 -37.75 15.80
N LEU A 11 -3.20 -38.20 17.06
CA LEU A 11 -3.27 -39.62 17.36
C LEU A 11 -4.44 -40.28 16.63
N LEU A 12 -5.62 -39.67 16.61
CA LEU A 12 -6.79 -40.22 15.91
C LEU A 12 -6.55 -40.28 14.39
N LEU A 13 -6.02 -39.21 13.79
CA LEU A 13 -5.66 -39.16 12.37
C LEU A 13 -4.64 -40.24 11.99
N SER A 14 -3.71 -40.58 12.89
CA SER A 14 -2.73 -41.66 12.68
C SER A 14 -3.33 -43.08 12.69
N LYS A 15 -4.55 -43.25 13.20
CA LYS A 15 -5.22 -44.55 13.35
C LYS A 15 -6.37 -44.76 12.36
N LEU A 16 -6.96 -43.68 11.85
CA LEU A 16 -8.05 -43.77 10.89
C LEU A 16 -7.53 -44.21 9.52
N ASP A 17 -8.33 -45.02 8.81
CA ASP A 17 -8.04 -45.35 7.43
C ASP A 17 -8.50 -44.24 6.46
N LYS A 18 -8.02 -44.32 5.22
CA LYS A 18 -8.31 -43.32 4.18
C LYS A 18 -9.81 -43.16 3.91
N THR A 19 -10.59 -44.24 4.02
CA THR A 19 -12.04 -44.23 3.76
C THR A 19 -12.76 -43.50 4.88
N GLN A 20 -12.42 -43.79 6.14
CA GLN A 20 -12.98 -43.11 7.31
C GLN A 20 -12.70 -41.60 7.27
N ILE A 21 -11.47 -41.21 6.94
CA ILE A 21 -11.09 -39.80 6.79
C ILE A 21 -11.86 -39.16 5.64
N ALA A 22 -11.91 -39.81 4.48
CA ALA A 22 -12.62 -39.27 3.31
C ALA A 22 -14.13 -39.11 3.54
N ASP A 23 -14.76 -40.06 4.24
CA ASP A 23 -16.19 -40.00 4.55
C ASP A 23 -16.50 -38.91 5.58
N PHE A 24 -15.63 -38.72 6.59
CA PHE A 24 -15.74 -37.61 7.52
C PHE A 24 -15.62 -36.27 6.79
N ILE A 25 -14.56 -36.07 5.99
CA ILE A 25 -14.34 -34.84 5.23
C ILE A 25 -15.52 -34.56 4.30
N ARG A 26 -16.01 -35.56 3.56
CA ARG A 26 -17.15 -35.39 2.65
C ARG A 26 -18.40 -34.93 3.40
N LYS A 27 -18.68 -35.54 4.56
CA LYS A 27 -19.81 -35.17 5.40
C LYS A 27 -19.69 -33.74 5.90
N GLU A 28 -18.54 -33.35 6.40
CA GLU A 28 -18.32 -31.99 6.90
C GLU A 28 -18.36 -30.94 5.77
N CYS A 29 -17.80 -31.25 4.59
CA CYS A 29 -17.90 -30.37 3.42
C CYS A 29 -19.35 -30.20 2.93
N CYS A 30 -20.19 -31.24 3.01
CA CYS A 30 -21.61 -31.11 2.68
C CYS A 30 -22.38 -30.22 3.66
N ASN A 31 -21.88 -30.05 4.89
CA ASN A 31 -22.56 -29.27 5.93
C ASN A 31 -22.05 -27.83 6.04
N SER A 32 -20.89 -27.51 5.46
CA SER A 32 -20.27 -26.19 5.54
C SER A 32 -19.62 -25.81 4.22
N LYS A 33 -20.18 -24.79 3.55
CA LYS A 33 -19.61 -24.19 2.33
C LYS A 33 -18.18 -23.69 2.57
N GLN A 34 -17.96 -22.96 3.67
CA GLN A 34 -16.64 -22.48 4.06
C GLN A 34 -15.60 -23.61 4.20
N LEU A 35 -15.98 -24.75 4.80
CA LEU A 35 -15.07 -25.89 4.89
C LEU A 35 -14.83 -26.57 3.54
N GLN A 36 -15.88 -26.68 2.73
CA GLN A 36 -15.79 -27.20 1.36
C GLN A 36 -14.81 -26.37 0.52
N ASP A 37 -14.93 -25.05 0.55
CA ASP A 37 -14.07 -24.15 -0.23
C ASP A 37 -12.61 -24.25 0.20
N ARG A 38 -12.35 -24.26 1.52
CA ARG A 38 -11.01 -24.48 2.07
C ARG A 38 -10.43 -25.83 1.68
N PHE A 39 -11.26 -26.88 1.65
CA PHE A 39 -10.80 -28.20 1.22
C PHE A 39 -10.49 -28.24 -0.29
N LEU A 40 -11.31 -27.59 -1.11
CA LEU A 40 -11.08 -27.48 -2.56
C LEU A 40 -9.83 -26.66 -2.89
N ALA A 41 -9.52 -25.64 -2.09
CA ALA A 41 -8.30 -24.82 -2.23
C ALA A 41 -7.01 -25.66 -2.14
N LEU A 42 -7.01 -26.78 -1.39
CA LEU A 42 -5.87 -27.70 -1.35
C LEU A 42 -5.52 -28.32 -2.71
N GLY A 43 -6.49 -28.37 -3.63
CA GLY A 43 -6.30 -28.85 -5.01
C GLY A 43 -6.05 -27.74 -6.03
N ALA A 44 -6.05 -26.46 -5.63
CA ALA A 44 -5.79 -25.35 -6.55
C ALA A 44 -4.35 -25.41 -7.09
N GLY A 45 -4.19 -25.14 -8.39
CA GLY A 45 -2.90 -25.19 -9.09
C GLY A 45 -2.35 -26.60 -9.36
N THR A 46 -3.04 -27.66 -8.91
CA THR A 46 -2.66 -29.06 -9.17
C THR A 46 -3.77 -29.84 -9.85
N LEU A 47 -4.98 -29.77 -9.30
CA LEU A 47 -6.18 -30.45 -9.80
C LEU A 47 -7.15 -29.49 -10.47
N PHE A 48 -7.20 -28.24 -9.98
CA PHE A 48 -8.10 -27.21 -10.47
C PHE A 48 -7.32 -25.98 -10.90
N LYS A 49 -7.72 -25.37 -12.02
CA LYS A 49 -7.21 -24.06 -12.41
C LYS A 49 -7.64 -23.03 -11.36
N PRO A 50 -6.72 -22.23 -10.80
CA PRO A 50 -7.07 -21.13 -9.91
C PRO A 50 -7.97 -20.12 -10.62
N ASP A 51 -8.90 -19.53 -9.88
CA ASP A 51 -9.90 -18.60 -10.41
C ASP A 51 -10.16 -17.52 -9.36
N SER A 52 -9.79 -16.27 -9.67
CA SER A 52 -9.91 -15.15 -8.75
C SER A 52 -11.36 -14.85 -8.38
N ALA A 53 -12.31 -15.06 -9.30
CA ALA A 53 -13.73 -14.84 -9.04
C ALA A 53 -14.27 -15.78 -7.95
N LYS A 54 -13.71 -16.99 -7.82
CA LYS A 54 -14.09 -17.91 -6.73
C LYS A 54 -13.58 -17.43 -5.38
N TYR A 55 -12.37 -16.87 -5.32
CA TYR A 55 -11.85 -16.29 -4.09
C TYR A 55 -12.60 -15.03 -3.69
N ALA A 56 -12.96 -14.17 -4.65
CA ALA A 56 -13.84 -13.03 -4.42
C ALA A 56 -15.21 -13.48 -3.85
N SER A 57 -15.86 -14.46 -4.50
CA SER A 57 -17.15 -14.99 -4.05
C SER A 57 -17.09 -15.60 -2.64
N ARG A 58 -15.98 -16.24 -2.26
CA ARG A 58 -15.78 -16.72 -0.88
C ARG A 58 -15.75 -15.58 0.14
N VAL A 59 -15.19 -14.41 -0.22
CA VAL A 59 -15.20 -13.24 0.65
C VAL A 59 -16.58 -12.58 0.67
N GLU A 60 -17.29 -12.52 -0.46
CA GLU A 60 -18.68 -12.06 -0.52
C GLU A 60 -19.59 -12.91 0.39
N ASP A 61 -19.47 -14.24 0.34
CA ASP A 61 -20.20 -15.14 1.24
C ASP A 61 -19.87 -14.84 2.71
N LEU A 62 -18.62 -14.52 3.03
CA LEU A 62 -18.23 -14.12 4.39
C LEU A 62 -18.83 -12.77 4.78
N ILE A 63 -18.90 -11.80 3.86
CA ILE A 63 -19.58 -10.52 4.13
C ILE A 63 -21.04 -10.80 4.50
N GLU A 64 -21.73 -11.66 3.73
CA GLU A 64 -23.12 -12.05 4.01
C GLU A 64 -23.28 -12.79 5.35
N ASP A 65 -22.39 -13.75 5.66
CA ASP A 65 -22.42 -14.56 6.87
C ASP A 65 -22.23 -13.73 8.16
N TYR A 66 -21.41 -12.68 8.10
CA TYR A 66 -21.09 -11.82 9.25
C TYR A 66 -21.95 -10.55 9.31
N SER A 67 -22.69 -10.24 8.24
CA SER A 67 -23.60 -9.10 8.20
C SER A 67 -24.86 -9.34 9.03
N ASP A 68 -25.38 -8.26 9.61
CA ASP A 68 -26.70 -8.29 10.23
C ASP A 68 -27.83 -8.29 9.17
N ARG A 69 -29.09 -8.26 9.62
CA ARG A 69 -30.27 -8.24 8.73
C ARG A 69 -30.34 -7.04 7.76
N HIS A 70 -29.48 -6.05 7.93
CA HIS A 70 -29.38 -4.86 7.09
C HIS A 70 -28.18 -4.92 6.13
N GLY A 71 -27.42 -6.01 6.11
CA GLY A 71 -26.24 -6.15 5.26
C GLY A 71 -25.04 -5.37 5.79
N TYR A 72 -24.96 -5.17 7.11
CA TYR A 72 -23.89 -4.42 7.75
C TYR A 72 -23.19 -5.27 8.82
N ILE A 73 -21.87 -5.35 8.77
CA ILE A 73 -21.05 -6.04 9.76
C ILE A 73 -20.88 -5.13 10.97
N ASP A 74 -21.42 -5.56 12.11
CA ASP A 74 -21.33 -4.79 13.34
C ASP A 74 -19.89 -4.78 13.89
N TYR A 75 -19.54 -3.73 14.64
CA TYR A 75 -18.22 -3.52 15.20
C TYR A 75 -17.63 -4.74 15.95
N ARG A 76 -18.45 -5.59 16.58
CA ARG A 76 -17.95 -6.78 17.29
C ARG A 76 -17.68 -7.96 16.35
N ALA A 77 -18.38 -8.02 15.22
CA ALA A 77 -18.24 -9.06 14.21
C ALA A 77 -17.07 -8.80 13.25
N THR A 78 -16.61 -7.54 13.11
CA THR A 78 -15.50 -7.19 12.20
C THR A 78 -14.20 -7.92 12.50
N PHE A 79 -13.89 -8.18 13.77
CA PHE A 79 -12.71 -8.96 14.15
C PHE A 79 -12.79 -10.43 13.68
N ASP A 80 -13.93 -11.08 13.89
CA ASP A 80 -14.11 -12.47 13.46
C ASP A 80 -14.17 -12.58 11.92
N PHE A 81 -14.78 -11.59 11.26
CA PHE A 81 -14.77 -11.44 9.80
C PHE A 81 -13.34 -11.27 9.27
N ASN A 82 -12.54 -10.37 9.86
CA ASN A 82 -11.12 -10.20 9.52
C ASN A 82 -10.35 -11.52 9.68
N CYS A 83 -10.53 -12.23 10.81
CA CYS A 83 -9.93 -13.54 11.01
C CYS A 83 -10.35 -14.57 9.93
N ALA A 84 -11.58 -14.51 9.43
CA ALA A 84 -12.07 -15.41 8.40
C ALA A 84 -11.47 -15.10 7.02
N VAL A 85 -11.39 -13.82 6.63
CA VAL A 85 -10.77 -13.41 5.36
C VAL A 85 -9.25 -13.61 5.40
N SER A 86 -8.61 -13.34 6.54
CA SER A 86 -7.17 -13.60 6.73
C SER A 86 -6.79 -15.05 6.44
N ARG A 87 -7.66 -16.02 6.77
CA ARG A 87 -7.43 -17.44 6.43
C ARG A 87 -7.44 -17.72 4.92
N ILE A 88 -8.14 -16.90 4.13
CA ILE A 88 -8.10 -16.97 2.66
C ILE A 88 -6.76 -16.40 2.19
N LEU A 89 -6.31 -15.28 2.76
CA LEU A 89 -5.00 -14.70 2.46
C LEU A 89 -3.83 -15.62 2.85
N ASP A 90 -3.97 -16.42 3.92
CA ASP A 90 -3.01 -17.47 4.29
C ASP A 90 -2.84 -18.53 3.17
N GLU A 91 -3.88 -18.78 2.37
CA GLU A 91 -3.78 -19.69 1.22
C GLU A 91 -2.86 -19.11 0.13
N ALA A 92 -2.83 -17.78 -0.04
CA ALA A 92 -1.90 -17.11 -0.95
C ALA A 92 -0.46 -17.26 -0.45
N GLU A 93 -0.23 -17.04 0.84
CA GLU A 93 1.10 -17.17 1.45
C GLU A 93 1.62 -18.62 1.37
N ASP A 94 0.77 -19.60 1.64
CA ASP A 94 1.13 -21.01 1.49
C ASP A 94 1.40 -21.38 0.02
N ALA A 95 0.68 -20.78 -0.93
CA ALA A 95 0.93 -20.96 -2.36
C ALA A 95 2.28 -20.36 -2.77
N MET A 96 2.61 -19.15 -2.29
CA MET A 96 3.91 -18.50 -2.52
C MET A 96 5.05 -19.39 -2.01
N ARG A 97 4.97 -19.89 -0.77
CA ARG A 97 5.98 -20.81 -0.20
C ARG A 97 6.17 -22.09 -1.01
N LYS A 98 5.14 -22.55 -1.73
CA LYS A 98 5.16 -23.76 -2.57
C LYS A 98 5.53 -23.47 -4.03
N GLY A 99 5.76 -22.22 -4.40
CA GLY A 99 5.99 -21.79 -5.79
C GLY A 99 4.76 -21.92 -6.69
N GLN A 100 3.56 -21.92 -6.11
CA GLN A 100 2.28 -22.00 -6.83
C GLN A 100 1.79 -20.59 -7.19
N TRP A 101 2.53 -19.89 -8.03
CA TRP A 101 2.33 -18.46 -8.31
C TRP A 101 0.93 -18.12 -8.83
N GLU A 102 0.38 -18.92 -9.76
CA GLU A 102 -0.98 -18.73 -10.28
C GLU A 102 -2.05 -18.82 -9.19
N VAL A 103 -1.84 -19.65 -8.16
CA VAL A 103 -2.76 -19.76 -7.02
C VAL A 103 -2.68 -18.49 -6.17
N ALA A 104 -1.46 -18.05 -5.84
CA ALA A 104 -1.24 -16.83 -5.05
C ALA A 104 -1.87 -15.62 -5.75
N ILE A 105 -1.60 -15.44 -7.05
CA ILE A 105 -2.17 -14.36 -7.87
C ILE A 105 -3.70 -14.44 -7.87
N ALA A 106 -4.29 -15.62 -8.10
CA ALA A 106 -5.74 -15.75 -8.11
C ALA A 106 -6.38 -15.37 -6.75
N VAL A 107 -5.78 -15.78 -5.63
CA VAL A 107 -6.26 -15.41 -4.29
C VAL A 107 -6.18 -13.89 -4.12
N LEU A 108 -5.00 -13.30 -4.33
CA LEU A 108 -4.75 -11.89 -4.10
C LEU A 108 -5.58 -10.99 -5.04
N THR A 109 -5.73 -11.37 -6.32
CA THR A 109 -6.61 -10.67 -7.27
C THR A 109 -8.08 -10.76 -6.82
N GLY A 110 -8.52 -11.93 -6.35
CA GLY A 110 -9.89 -12.12 -5.87
C GLY A 110 -10.21 -11.23 -4.68
N VAL A 111 -9.36 -11.25 -3.65
CA VAL A 111 -9.54 -10.40 -2.46
C VAL A 111 -9.40 -8.92 -2.83
N ALA A 112 -8.43 -8.53 -3.65
CA ALA A 112 -8.28 -7.13 -4.07
C ALA A 112 -9.52 -6.62 -4.85
N SER A 113 -10.16 -7.48 -5.67
CA SER A 113 -11.32 -7.09 -6.47
C SER A 113 -12.58 -6.79 -5.66
N ILE A 114 -12.65 -7.26 -4.41
CA ILE A 114 -13.78 -7.05 -3.50
C ILE A 114 -13.43 -6.11 -2.34
N SER A 115 -12.24 -5.49 -2.36
CA SER A 115 -11.74 -4.61 -1.30
C SER A 115 -12.64 -3.42 -1.02
N GLU A 116 -13.24 -2.80 -2.05
CA GLU A 116 -14.22 -1.71 -1.84
C GLU A 116 -15.45 -2.20 -1.08
N ASP A 117 -15.95 -3.39 -1.39
CA ASP A 117 -17.10 -3.97 -0.69
C ASP A 117 -16.73 -4.36 0.75
N ILE A 118 -15.52 -4.88 0.98
CA ILE A 118 -14.98 -5.12 2.33
C ILE A 118 -14.99 -3.82 3.15
N LEU A 119 -14.40 -2.74 2.62
CA LEU A 119 -14.28 -1.45 3.32
C LEU A 119 -15.64 -0.82 3.62
N ASN A 120 -16.64 -1.05 2.77
CA ASN A 120 -17.98 -0.49 2.92
C ASN A 120 -18.97 -1.45 3.64
N SER A 121 -18.53 -2.66 3.99
CA SER A 121 -19.41 -3.68 4.59
C SER A 121 -19.76 -3.45 6.06
N GLY A 122 -19.02 -2.61 6.79
CA GLY A 122 -19.15 -2.55 8.25
C GLY A 122 -18.55 -1.32 8.93
N ASP A 123 -18.49 -1.38 10.26
CA ASP A 123 -17.92 -0.31 11.10
C ASP A 123 -16.42 -0.53 11.26
N ASP A 124 -15.63 0.21 10.47
CA ASP A 124 -14.17 0.13 10.50
C ASP A 124 -13.50 1.05 11.54
N SER A 125 -14.23 1.50 12.58
CA SER A 125 -13.62 2.35 13.62
C SER A 125 -12.46 1.68 14.37
N ALA A 126 -12.39 0.33 14.35
CA ALA A 126 -11.26 -0.45 14.86
C ALA A 126 -10.13 -0.66 13.85
N GLY A 127 -10.36 -0.38 12.56
CA GLY A 127 -9.40 -0.62 11.48
C GLY A 127 -9.31 -2.08 11.03
N GLU A 128 -10.27 -2.93 11.38
CA GLU A 128 -10.27 -4.36 11.03
C GLU A 128 -10.51 -4.59 9.52
N LEU A 129 -11.39 -3.82 8.88
CA LEU A 129 -11.69 -3.94 7.46
C LEU A 129 -10.54 -3.37 6.63
N GLY A 130 -10.01 -2.20 7.01
CA GLY A 130 -8.79 -1.64 6.45
C GLY A 130 -7.57 -2.57 6.62
N ALA A 131 -7.47 -3.30 7.73
CA ALA A 131 -6.41 -4.27 7.96
C ALA A 131 -6.47 -5.46 6.98
N ILE A 132 -7.66 -5.92 6.59
CA ILE A 132 -7.81 -6.97 5.56
C ILE A 132 -7.22 -6.50 4.23
N VAL A 133 -7.59 -5.29 3.79
CA VAL A 133 -7.11 -4.74 2.51
C VAL A 133 -5.60 -4.49 2.58
N SER A 134 -5.11 -3.95 3.70
CA SER A 134 -3.68 -3.76 3.93
C SER A 134 -2.91 -5.08 3.85
N ALA A 135 -3.37 -6.13 4.53
CA ALA A 135 -2.75 -7.45 4.50
C ALA A 135 -2.75 -8.08 3.08
N CYS A 136 -3.77 -7.79 2.27
CA CYS A 136 -3.81 -8.22 0.87
C CYS A 136 -2.70 -7.55 0.05
N PHE A 137 -2.54 -6.22 0.16
CA PHE A 137 -1.51 -5.48 -0.58
C PHE A 137 -0.10 -5.72 -0.05
N GLU A 138 0.07 -5.92 1.26
CA GLU A 138 1.35 -6.38 1.84
C GLU A 138 1.82 -7.68 1.17
N LYS A 139 0.91 -8.66 1.02
CA LYS A 139 1.22 -9.93 0.33
C LYS A 139 1.49 -9.73 -1.17
N TRP A 140 0.81 -8.79 -1.82
CA TRP A 140 1.14 -8.42 -3.21
C TRP A 140 2.57 -7.87 -3.33
N HIS A 141 2.97 -6.98 -2.43
CA HIS A 141 4.32 -6.43 -2.42
C HIS A 141 5.38 -7.49 -2.10
N GLU A 142 5.10 -8.38 -1.15
CA GLU A 142 5.95 -9.55 -0.87
C GLU A 142 6.13 -10.44 -2.12
N LEU A 143 5.06 -10.68 -2.88
CA LEU A 143 5.11 -11.44 -4.13
C LEU A 143 5.93 -10.72 -5.21
N CYS A 144 5.75 -9.41 -5.38
CA CYS A 144 6.52 -8.62 -6.34
C CYS A 144 8.01 -8.54 -6.00
N ALA A 145 8.35 -8.61 -4.71
CA ALA A 145 9.73 -8.60 -4.22
C ALA A 145 10.42 -9.98 -4.31
N ASP A 146 9.69 -11.06 -4.60
CA ASP A 146 10.26 -12.40 -4.69
C ASP A 146 11.12 -12.55 -5.96
N GLU A 147 12.43 -12.66 -5.78
CA GLU A 147 13.39 -12.82 -6.87
C GLU A 147 13.21 -14.15 -7.64
N THR A 148 12.55 -15.14 -7.05
CA THR A 148 12.28 -16.46 -7.66
C THR A 148 11.08 -16.44 -8.60
N LEU A 149 10.33 -15.33 -8.64
CA LEU A 149 9.17 -15.18 -9.49
C LEU A 149 9.57 -15.22 -10.98
N PRO A 150 8.92 -16.07 -11.81
CA PRO A 150 9.19 -16.13 -13.24
C PRO A 150 8.90 -14.82 -13.98
N GLU A 151 9.67 -14.51 -15.03
CA GLU A 151 9.56 -13.25 -15.77
C GLU A 151 8.22 -13.08 -16.51
N ASP A 152 7.62 -14.18 -16.98
CA ASP A 152 6.28 -14.18 -17.56
C ASP A 152 5.22 -13.80 -16.51
N ILE A 153 5.37 -14.30 -15.29
CA ILE A 153 4.48 -13.96 -14.17
C ILE A 153 4.70 -12.50 -13.72
N LYS A 154 5.94 -12.03 -13.63
CA LYS A 154 6.22 -10.60 -13.36
C LYS A 154 5.57 -9.69 -14.40
N ALA A 155 5.63 -10.07 -15.68
CA ALA A 155 4.97 -9.32 -16.74
C ALA A 155 3.43 -9.32 -16.56
N GLU A 156 2.83 -10.45 -16.21
CA GLU A 156 1.39 -10.53 -15.93
C GLU A 156 0.97 -9.63 -14.75
N ILE A 157 1.72 -9.66 -13.65
CA ILE A 157 1.44 -8.81 -12.48
C ILE A 157 1.63 -7.32 -12.82
N PHE A 158 2.65 -6.97 -13.59
CA PHE A 158 2.87 -5.60 -14.06
C PHE A 158 1.67 -5.08 -14.85
N GLU A 159 1.20 -5.85 -15.85
CA GLU A 159 0.05 -5.46 -16.67
C GLU A 159 -1.23 -5.36 -15.84
N LEU A 160 -1.46 -6.30 -14.91
CA LEU A 160 -2.59 -6.25 -13.98
C LEU A 160 -2.54 -4.97 -13.15
N ALA A 161 -1.42 -4.69 -12.47
CA ALA A 161 -1.29 -3.56 -11.58
C ALA A 161 -1.46 -2.22 -12.32
N LEU A 162 -0.84 -2.10 -13.50
CA LEU A 162 -0.99 -0.89 -14.32
C LEU A 162 -2.42 -0.70 -14.84
N SER A 163 -3.09 -1.78 -15.28
CA SER A 163 -4.51 -1.75 -15.68
C SER A 163 -5.39 -1.28 -14.53
N ARG A 164 -5.25 -1.86 -13.34
CA ARG A 164 -6.03 -1.49 -12.14
C ARG A 164 -5.82 -0.03 -11.76
N PHE A 165 -4.58 0.45 -11.82
CA PHE A 165 -4.28 1.86 -11.57
C PHE A 165 -5.00 2.79 -12.58
N ILE A 166 -4.91 2.48 -13.88
CA ILE A 166 -5.51 3.27 -14.97
C ILE A 166 -7.04 3.27 -14.88
N GLU A 167 -7.62 2.12 -14.53
CA GLU A 167 -9.05 1.93 -14.32
C GLU A 167 -9.57 2.62 -13.06
N LYS A 168 -8.65 3.12 -12.21
CA LYS A 168 -8.93 3.82 -10.96
C LYS A 168 -9.54 2.91 -9.91
N ASP A 169 -9.14 1.65 -9.90
CA ASP A 169 -9.53 0.71 -8.86
C ASP A 169 -9.07 1.21 -7.48
N LEU A 170 -9.99 1.19 -6.51
CA LEU A 170 -9.79 1.76 -5.16
C LEU A 170 -9.51 3.26 -5.14
N LYS A 171 -9.82 4.00 -6.21
CA LYS A 171 -9.57 5.44 -6.26
C LYS A 171 -10.46 6.19 -5.27
N GLY A 172 -9.82 6.75 -4.26
CA GLY A 172 -10.48 7.35 -3.09
C GLY A 172 -9.95 6.76 -1.79
N TRP A 173 -9.28 5.62 -1.89
CA TRP A 173 -8.54 4.97 -0.82
C TRP A 173 -7.04 5.03 -1.09
N ASP A 174 -6.25 4.84 -0.04
CA ASP A 174 -4.78 4.88 -0.13
C ASP A 174 -4.24 3.76 -1.04
N TRP A 175 -4.93 2.60 -1.08
CA TRP A 175 -4.54 1.43 -1.89
C TRP A 175 -4.61 1.59 -3.41
N TRP A 176 -5.14 2.70 -3.91
CA TRP A 176 -5.01 3.01 -5.35
C TRP A 176 -3.53 3.15 -5.75
N TRP A 177 -2.68 3.65 -4.86
CA TRP A 177 -1.25 3.84 -5.13
C TRP A 177 -0.44 2.55 -4.98
N ASP A 178 -0.89 1.56 -4.21
CA ASP A 178 -0.24 0.25 -4.13
C ASP A 178 -0.12 -0.42 -5.51
N TRP A 179 -1.13 -0.28 -6.37
CA TRP A 179 -1.06 -0.75 -7.76
C TRP A 179 0.08 -0.08 -8.55
N MET A 180 0.30 1.21 -8.34
CA MET A 180 1.39 1.94 -9.00
C MET A 180 2.75 1.52 -8.44
N GLU A 181 2.86 1.32 -7.13
CA GLU A 181 4.08 0.83 -6.48
C GLU A 181 4.48 -0.56 -6.99
N MET A 182 3.52 -1.47 -7.11
CA MET A 182 3.73 -2.78 -7.72
C MET A 182 4.23 -2.65 -9.16
N ALA A 183 3.57 -1.81 -9.98
CA ALA A 183 3.99 -1.58 -11.36
C ALA A 183 5.41 -1.00 -11.46
N ILE A 184 5.77 -0.05 -10.57
CA ILE A 184 7.13 0.52 -10.49
C ILE A 184 8.15 -0.55 -10.09
N SER A 185 7.83 -1.39 -9.10
CA SER A 185 8.72 -2.46 -8.64
C SER A 185 9.11 -3.40 -9.78
N LEU A 186 8.15 -3.75 -10.64
CA LEU A 186 8.29 -4.67 -11.78
C LEU A 186 8.65 -3.99 -13.12
N ALA A 187 8.85 -2.67 -13.15
CA ALA A 187 9.25 -1.92 -14.35
C ALA A 187 10.76 -1.99 -14.61
N ASP A 188 11.22 -3.19 -14.96
CA ASP A 188 12.62 -3.56 -15.19
C ASP A 188 13.13 -3.24 -16.61
N THR A 189 12.24 -2.98 -17.57
CA THR A 189 12.61 -2.57 -18.93
C THR A 189 12.25 -1.11 -19.24
N PRO A 190 12.96 -0.45 -20.18
CA PRO A 190 12.61 0.91 -20.61
C PRO A 190 11.16 1.05 -21.10
N GLU A 191 10.62 0.02 -21.73
CA GLU A 191 9.23 0.01 -22.22
C GLU A 191 8.23 0.04 -21.05
N LYS A 192 8.43 -0.79 -20.02
CA LYS A 192 7.59 -0.78 -18.81
C LYS A 192 7.72 0.54 -18.05
N GLN A 193 8.93 1.09 -17.97
CA GLN A 193 9.17 2.39 -17.35
C GLN A 193 8.41 3.52 -18.08
N ASP A 194 8.43 3.54 -19.41
CA ASP A 194 7.69 4.51 -20.22
C ASP A 194 6.16 4.37 -20.03
N MET A 195 5.65 3.13 -19.91
CA MET A 195 4.24 2.88 -19.60
C MET A 195 3.82 3.45 -18.24
N VAL A 196 4.64 3.24 -17.21
CA VAL A 196 4.44 3.83 -15.87
C VAL A 196 4.45 5.36 -15.93
N VAL A 197 5.46 5.95 -16.58
CA VAL A 197 5.57 7.41 -16.71
C VAL A 197 4.35 7.99 -17.42
N LYS A 198 3.87 7.36 -18.51
CA LYS A 198 2.66 7.77 -19.21
C LYS A 198 1.41 7.71 -18.34
N ALA A 199 1.26 6.66 -17.52
CA ALA A 199 0.14 6.53 -16.61
C ALA A 199 0.16 7.63 -15.52
N LEU A 200 1.33 7.97 -15.00
CA LEU A 200 1.53 9.06 -14.04
C LEU A 200 1.25 10.44 -14.67
N ASP A 201 1.71 10.67 -15.90
CA ASP A 201 1.49 11.93 -16.63
C ASP A 201 0.02 12.18 -17.02
N ALA A 202 -0.80 11.12 -17.07
CA ALA A 202 -2.24 11.24 -17.29
C ALA A 202 -2.98 11.87 -16.09
N ILE A 203 -2.35 11.94 -14.91
CA ILE A 203 -2.94 12.52 -13.70
C ILE A 203 -2.89 14.05 -13.82
N LYS A 204 -4.04 14.63 -14.20
CA LYS A 204 -4.17 16.08 -14.39
C LYS A 204 -4.24 16.83 -13.06
N THR A 205 -3.57 17.98 -13.02
CA THR A 205 -3.66 18.99 -11.95
C THR A 205 -4.93 19.86 -12.01
N ASN A 206 -5.78 19.67 -13.02
CA ASN A 206 -6.84 20.64 -13.37
C ASN A 206 -8.15 20.42 -12.60
N GLY A 207 -8.07 20.38 -11.27
CA GLY A 207 -9.24 20.50 -10.40
C GLY A 207 -8.89 21.30 -9.16
N ASP A 208 -9.72 22.28 -8.79
CA ASP A 208 -9.59 23.10 -7.58
C ASP A 208 -9.79 22.32 -6.27
N ASN A 209 -9.52 21.00 -6.27
CA ASN A 209 -9.75 20.12 -5.14
C ASN A 209 -8.43 19.67 -4.52
N TRP A 210 -8.35 19.65 -3.19
CA TRP A 210 -7.19 19.24 -2.40
C TRP A 210 -6.64 17.87 -2.83
N SER A 211 -7.54 16.93 -3.17
CA SER A 211 -7.18 15.59 -3.66
C SER A 211 -6.48 15.60 -5.02
N ALA A 212 -6.80 16.54 -5.91
CA ALA A 212 -6.16 16.64 -7.23
C ALA A 212 -4.70 17.12 -7.09
N LYS A 213 -4.46 18.11 -6.22
CA LYS A 213 -3.11 18.58 -5.89
C LYS A 213 -2.29 17.47 -5.24
N HIS A 214 -2.83 16.82 -4.21
CA HIS A 214 -2.14 15.70 -3.55
C HIS A 214 -1.78 14.58 -4.53
N ASN A 215 -2.72 14.19 -5.40
CA ASN A 215 -2.45 13.15 -6.39
C ASN A 215 -1.37 13.54 -7.41
N ALA A 216 -1.33 14.80 -7.84
CA ALA A 216 -0.28 15.28 -8.73
C ALA A 216 1.10 15.31 -8.04
N GLU A 217 1.14 15.72 -6.77
CA GLU A 217 2.36 15.70 -5.97
C GLU A 217 2.86 14.26 -5.75
N THR A 218 1.96 13.31 -5.46
CA THR A 218 2.30 11.88 -5.35
C THR A 218 2.76 11.31 -6.69
N ALA A 219 2.11 11.66 -7.80
CA ALA A 219 2.54 11.23 -9.14
C ALA A 219 3.97 11.67 -9.46
N GLN A 220 4.33 12.90 -9.09
CA GLN A 220 5.70 13.40 -9.23
C GLN A 220 6.69 12.57 -8.41
N LYS A 221 6.36 12.19 -7.17
CA LYS A 221 7.23 11.34 -6.33
C LYS A 221 7.52 10.00 -6.99
N TYR A 222 6.51 9.33 -7.51
CA TYR A 222 6.68 8.07 -8.24
C TYR A 222 7.43 8.24 -9.57
N LYS A 223 7.27 9.38 -10.27
CA LYS A 223 8.10 9.72 -11.44
C LYS A 223 9.58 9.85 -11.06
N LEU A 224 9.88 10.47 -9.91
CA LEU A 224 11.26 10.56 -9.43
C LEU A 224 11.81 9.17 -9.08
N GLU A 225 10.99 8.30 -8.49
CA GLU A 225 11.38 6.92 -8.17
C GLU A 225 11.71 6.11 -9.43
N ILE A 226 10.83 6.12 -10.44
CA ILE A 226 11.10 5.40 -11.69
C ILE A 226 12.32 5.97 -12.43
N MET A 227 12.52 7.30 -12.39
CA MET A 227 13.73 7.95 -12.91
C MET A 227 15.00 7.48 -12.20
N SER A 228 14.93 7.15 -10.90
CA SER A 228 16.09 6.66 -10.16
C SER A 228 16.59 5.29 -10.62
N LYS A 229 15.75 4.50 -11.31
CA LYS A 229 16.11 3.19 -11.85
C LYS A 229 16.97 3.26 -13.12
N SER A 230 16.91 4.35 -13.88
CA SER A 230 17.57 4.46 -15.19
C SER A 230 18.27 5.79 -15.47
N GLY A 231 18.02 6.83 -14.68
CA GLY A 231 18.52 8.19 -14.87
C GLY A 231 19.74 8.54 -14.03
N SER A 232 20.43 9.62 -14.43
CA SER A 232 21.54 10.17 -13.65
C SER A 232 21.04 10.91 -12.40
N PRO A 233 21.84 10.99 -11.32
CA PRO A 233 21.52 11.84 -10.18
C PRO A 233 21.27 13.31 -10.58
N GLU A 234 21.96 13.82 -11.60
CA GLU A 234 21.79 15.16 -12.13
C GLU A 234 20.39 15.38 -12.74
N ASP A 235 19.88 14.40 -13.50
CA ASP A 235 18.54 14.48 -14.09
C ASP A 235 17.44 14.46 -13.02
N GLN A 236 17.64 13.68 -11.96
CA GLN A 236 16.74 13.64 -10.80
C GLN A 236 16.71 14.99 -10.06
N ILE A 237 17.88 15.60 -9.83
CA ILE A 237 17.98 16.93 -9.22
C ILE A 237 17.28 17.97 -10.09
N LYS A 238 17.53 17.94 -11.40
CA LYS A 238 16.88 18.84 -12.34
C LYS A 238 15.36 18.68 -12.31
N PHE A 239 14.85 17.44 -12.31
CA PHE A 239 13.42 17.17 -12.21
C PHE A 239 12.81 17.71 -10.90
N MET A 240 13.50 17.57 -9.77
CA MET A 240 13.05 18.14 -8.50
C MET A 240 13.00 19.67 -8.55
N TYR A 241 13.99 20.33 -9.17
CA TYR A 241 13.97 21.79 -9.35
C TYR A 241 12.83 22.25 -10.27
N ASP A 242 12.62 21.54 -11.39
CA ASP A 242 11.54 21.84 -12.34
C ASP A 242 10.15 21.66 -11.68
N ASN A 243 10.05 20.87 -10.60
CA ASN A 243 8.83 20.60 -9.84
C ASN A 243 8.93 21.05 -8.36
N VAL A 244 9.70 22.10 -8.05
CA VAL A 244 9.98 22.56 -6.68
C VAL A 244 8.75 23.05 -5.90
N SER A 245 7.61 23.23 -6.56
CA SER A 245 6.32 23.50 -5.92
C SER A 245 5.84 22.33 -5.06
N ASN A 246 6.31 21.11 -5.33
CA ASN A 246 6.07 19.94 -4.50
C ASN A 246 6.85 20.07 -3.18
N PRO A 247 6.18 20.09 -2.02
CA PRO A 247 6.84 20.27 -0.72
C PRO A 247 7.92 19.23 -0.44
N ASP A 248 7.73 17.97 -0.83
CA ASP A 248 8.71 16.91 -0.59
C ASP A 248 9.99 17.15 -1.41
N PHE A 249 9.85 17.59 -2.65
CA PHE A 249 11.00 17.92 -3.50
C PHE A 249 11.76 19.13 -2.98
N ARG A 250 11.03 20.17 -2.56
CA ARG A 250 11.64 21.33 -1.90
C ARG A 250 12.42 20.91 -0.67
N ASN A 251 11.85 20.06 0.18
CA ASN A 251 12.52 19.59 1.39
C ASN A 251 13.78 18.77 1.06
N ARG A 252 13.71 17.87 0.07
CA ARG A 252 14.89 17.10 -0.40
C ARG A 252 15.98 18.03 -0.96
N LEU A 253 15.63 18.99 -1.80
CA LEU A 253 16.59 19.97 -2.34
C LEU A 253 17.23 20.84 -1.24
N ILE A 254 16.45 21.26 -0.25
CA ILE A 254 16.97 21.98 0.93
C ILE A 254 17.96 21.10 1.69
N GLN A 255 17.63 19.83 1.96
CA GLN A 255 18.54 18.90 2.63
C GLN A 255 19.84 18.72 1.83
N MET A 256 19.75 18.59 0.50
CA MET A 256 20.94 18.47 -0.36
C MET A 256 21.82 19.73 -0.34
N ALA A 257 21.21 20.91 -0.30
CA ALA A 257 21.94 22.18 -0.15
C ALA A 257 22.58 22.30 1.23
N TRP A 258 21.85 21.90 2.27
CA TRP A 258 22.34 21.84 3.65
C TRP A 258 23.56 20.92 3.79
N ASP A 259 23.51 19.71 3.23
CA ASP A 259 24.61 18.74 3.28
C ASP A 259 25.87 19.23 2.55
N LYS A 260 25.70 20.14 1.58
CA LYS A 260 26.78 20.82 0.86
C LYS A 260 27.25 22.12 1.54
N ALA A 261 26.66 22.48 2.68
CA ALA A 261 26.84 23.76 3.36
C ALA A 261 26.53 24.99 2.47
N ASP A 262 25.65 24.82 1.48
CA ASP A 262 25.13 25.91 0.64
C ASP A 262 23.93 26.56 1.33
N TYR A 263 24.21 27.33 2.38
CA TYR A 263 23.18 27.95 3.19
C TYR A 263 22.40 29.05 2.44
N ASP A 264 22.99 29.67 1.42
CA ASP A 264 22.30 30.65 0.57
C ASP A 264 21.18 29.97 -0.22
N GLU A 265 21.44 28.79 -0.78
CA GLU A 265 20.42 28.01 -1.48
C GLU A 265 19.34 27.47 -0.53
N VAL A 266 19.71 27.03 0.68
CA VAL A 266 18.74 26.68 1.74
C VAL A 266 17.79 27.84 2.02
N LEU A 267 18.33 29.04 2.21
CA LEU A 267 17.54 30.24 2.48
C LEU A 267 16.64 30.63 1.30
N ARG A 268 17.14 30.49 0.06
CA ARG A 268 16.36 30.76 -1.15
C ARG A 268 15.18 29.79 -1.27
N LEU A 269 15.43 28.48 -1.23
CA LEU A 269 14.40 27.45 -1.37
C LEU A 269 13.36 27.51 -0.25
N ALA A 270 13.79 27.70 1.00
CA ALA A 270 12.87 27.83 2.13
C ALA A 270 12.09 29.16 2.08
N GLY A 271 12.73 30.25 1.65
CA GLY A 271 12.06 31.54 1.43
C GLY A 271 10.96 31.47 0.38
N ASP A 272 11.26 30.86 -0.77
CA ASP A 272 10.29 30.60 -1.82
C ASP A 272 9.13 29.72 -1.31
N GLY A 273 9.42 28.75 -0.43
CA GLY A 273 8.43 27.84 0.15
C GLY A 273 7.45 28.55 1.08
N VAL A 274 7.93 29.48 1.92
CA VAL A 274 7.06 30.29 2.79
C VAL A 274 6.02 31.07 1.97
N ASN A 275 6.40 31.58 0.79
CA ASN A 275 5.49 32.32 -0.07
C ASN A 275 4.53 31.39 -0.83
N HIS A 276 5.05 30.29 -1.36
CA HIS A 276 4.27 29.33 -2.14
C HIS A 276 3.24 28.58 -1.30
N ASP A 277 3.61 28.18 -0.08
CA ASP A 277 2.79 27.33 0.79
C ASP A 277 2.10 28.13 1.90
N ALA A 278 1.88 29.43 1.69
CA ALA A 278 1.39 30.38 2.70
C ALA A 278 0.07 29.95 3.39
N GLU A 279 -0.75 29.14 2.71
CA GLU A 279 -2.01 28.60 3.22
C GLU A 279 -1.85 27.40 4.15
N TYR A 280 -0.68 26.74 4.14
CA TYR A 280 -0.38 25.55 4.93
C TYR A 280 0.55 25.89 6.10
N ALA A 281 -0.04 26.26 7.23
CA ALA A 281 0.71 26.68 8.42
C ALA A 281 1.80 25.67 8.87
N GLY A 282 1.55 24.36 8.66
CA GLY A 282 2.54 23.31 8.91
C GLY A 282 3.78 23.46 8.03
N LEU A 283 3.61 23.52 6.71
CA LEU A 283 4.71 23.69 5.75
C LEU A 283 5.47 24.99 5.97
N VAL A 284 4.76 26.11 6.19
CA VAL A 284 5.38 27.40 6.51
C VAL A 284 6.24 27.31 7.77
N SER A 285 5.78 26.60 8.79
CA SER A 285 6.56 26.36 10.01
C SER A 285 7.84 25.58 9.70
N ASP A 286 7.76 24.54 8.88
CA ASP A 286 8.93 23.72 8.52
C ASP A 286 9.95 24.50 7.66
N TRP A 287 9.48 25.34 6.73
CA TRP A 287 10.36 26.26 5.97
C TRP A 287 11.04 27.29 6.88
N HIS A 288 10.33 27.82 7.87
CA HIS A 288 10.96 28.68 8.87
C HIS A 288 12.00 27.96 9.71
N LYS A 289 11.82 26.66 10.02
CA LYS A 289 12.83 25.87 10.76
C LYS A 289 14.11 25.74 9.95
N TRP A 290 14.00 25.49 8.65
CA TRP A 290 15.15 25.46 7.74
C TRP A 290 15.88 26.80 7.67
N LYS A 291 15.13 27.91 7.53
CA LYS A 291 15.73 29.25 7.56
C LYS A 291 16.44 29.54 8.89
N TYR A 292 15.83 29.15 10.01
CA TYR A 292 16.42 29.31 11.33
C TYR A 292 17.76 28.56 11.44
N LYS A 293 17.78 27.28 11.03
CA LYS A 293 19.00 26.46 11.00
C LYS A 293 20.10 27.13 10.15
N ALA A 294 19.77 27.59 8.95
CA ALA A 294 20.73 28.26 8.07
C ALA A 294 21.28 29.57 8.68
N TYR A 295 20.42 30.43 9.24
CA TYR A 295 20.85 31.65 9.92
C TYR A 295 21.76 31.38 11.12
N HIS A 296 21.51 30.30 11.85
CA HIS A 296 22.37 29.88 12.95
C HIS A 296 23.79 29.54 12.47
N GLU A 297 23.91 28.72 11.42
CA GLU A 297 25.20 28.28 10.87
C GLU A 297 26.03 29.44 10.28
N ILE A 298 25.38 30.37 9.57
CA ILE A 298 26.08 31.53 8.98
C ILE A 298 26.32 32.66 10.00
N GLY A 299 25.87 32.50 11.25
CA GLY A 299 26.04 33.49 12.32
C GLY A 299 25.15 34.73 12.21
N ASP A 300 24.07 34.69 11.44
CA ASP A 300 23.12 35.80 11.29
C ASP A 300 22.16 35.86 12.49
N LYS A 301 22.66 36.44 13.58
CA LYS A 301 21.91 36.58 14.84
C LYS A 301 20.66 37.45 14.73
N VAL A 302 20.60 38.37 13.77
CA VAL A 302 19.45 39.27 13.62
C VAL A 302 18.25 38.47 13.10
N ASN A 303 18.44 37.74 12.00
CA ASN A 303 17.37 36.94 11.40
C ASN A 303 17.04 35.69 12.22
N GLU A 304 18.04 35.08 12.88
CA GLU A 304 17.84 33.97 13.83
C GLU A 304 16.87 34.40 14.96
N LEU A 305 17.14 35.54 15.61
CA LEU A 305 16.30 36.05 16.69
C LEU A 305 14.89 36.45 16.21
N GLN A 306 14.77 36.96 14.98
CA GLN A 306 13.47 37.30 14.39
C GLN A 306 12.60 36.05 14.22
N LEU A 307 13.17 34.95 13.71
CA LEU A 307 12.45 33.68 13.58
C LEU A 307 12.18 33.02 14.95
N ALA A 308 13.11 33.09 15.90
CA ALA A 308 12.86 32.60 17.26
C ALA A 308 11.64 33.29 17.90
N ARG A 309 11.54 34.62 17.76
CA ARG A 309 10.36 35.37 18.21
C ARG A 309 9.09 34.93 17.48
N HIS A 310 9.16 34.72 16.16
CA HIS A 310 8.03 34.23 15.38
C HIS A 310 7.49 32.90 15.94
N PHE A 311 8.37 31.93 16.21
CA PHE A 311 7.96 30.65 16.79
C PHE A 311 7.36 30.80 18.18
N PHE A 312 7.96 31.63 19.04
CA PHE A 312 7.48 31.87 20.40
C PHE A 312 6.06 32.46 20.43
N PHE A 313 5.78 33.45 19.58
CA PHE A 313 4.47 34.12 19.57
C PHE A 313 3.39 33.39 18.78
N LYS A 314 3.75 32.56 17.78
CA LYS A 314 2.78 31.83 16.96
C LYS A 314 2.55 30.38 17.39
N GLY A 315 3.13 29.94 18.51
CA GLY A 315 2.93 28.58 19.04
C GLY A 315 3.53 27.47 18.18
N GLY A 316 4.62 27.75 17.46
CA GLY A 316 5.28 26.74 16.63
C GLY A 316 5.80 25.58 17.47
N THR A 317 5.36 24.36 17.18
CA THR A 317 5.86 23.14 17.82
C THR A 317 7.30 22.89 17.36
N TRP A 318 8.24 23.12 18.29
CA TRP A 318 9.56 22.53 18.23
C TRP A 318 9.44 21.07 18.63
N GLY A 319 9.54 20.18 17.64
CA GLY A 319 9.59 18.75 17.84
C GLY A 319 10.06 18.11 16.54
N GLU A 320 11.23 17.49 16.57
CA GLU A 320 11.59 16.48 15.58
C GLU A 320 10.54 15.38 15.72
N LYS A 321 9.78 15.09 14.67
CA LYS A 321 9.08 13.81 14.58
C LYS A 321 10.16 12.74 14.39
N GLY A 322 10.75 12.31 15.50
CA GLY A 322 11.56 11.11 15.57
C GLY A 322 10.63 9.90 15.61
N ASN A 323 10.49 9.26 14.45
CA ASN A 323 10.55 7.82 14.20
C ASN A 323 10.25 7.59 12.73
#